data_AF-A0A351GG21-F1
#
_entry.id   AF-A0A351GG21-F1
#
_cell.length_a   1.000
_cell.length_b   1.000
_cell.length_c   1.000
_cell.angle_alpha   90.00
_cell.angle_beta   90.00
_cell.angle_gamma   90.00
#
_symmetry.space_group_name_H-M   'P 1'
#
loop_
_entity.id
_entity.type
_entity.pdbx_description
1 polymer ?
#
loop_
_entity_poly.entity_id
_entity_poly.type
_entity_poly.pdbx_seq_one_letter_code
_entity_poly.pdbx_strand_id
1 'polypeptide(L)'
;MSEHDLRELGFEVVHIHDFDLGEEPFYYYVWRIGEDLHGYLISCTDDEVENGKWVVYETNSDYVVKFTKIDDLRNYIGIIKRNLVL
;
A
#
# COMPACT_ATOMS: atom_id res chain seq x y z
N MET A 1 -7.16 1.59 8.57
CA MET A 1 -7.83 2.31 7.44
C MET A 1 -8.85 1.37 6.83
N SER A 2 -9.83 1.87 6.09
CA SER A 2 -10.75 1.01 5.33
C SER A 2 -10.18 0.66 3.95
N GLU A 3 -10.70 -0.38 3.30
CA GLU A 3 -10.34 -0.69 1.91
C GLU A 3 -10.74 0.45 0.96
N HIS A 4 -11.89 1.06 1.23
CA HIS A 4 -12.38 2.20 0.47
C HIS A 4 -11.40 3.38 0.53
N ASP A 5 -10.82 3.64 1.71
CA ASP A 5 -9.82 4.71 1.88
C ASP A 5 -8.61 4.51 0.94
N LEU A 6 -8.14 3.26 0.77
CA LEU A 6 -7.00 2.95 -0.09
C LEU A 6 -7.34 3.22 -1.57
N ARG A 7 -8.52 2.78 -2.01
CA ARG A 7 -9.01 3.03 -3.37
C ARG A 7 -9.17 4.53 -3.65
N GLU A 8 -9.71 5.30 -2.71
CA GLU A 8 -9.82 6.76 -2.84
C GLU A 8 -8.46 7.47 -2.94
N LEU A 9 -7.43 6.95 -2.27
CA LEU A 9 -6.07 7.46 -2.37
C LEU A 9 -5.35 7.07 -3.68
N GLY A 10 -5.99 6.25 -4.51
CA GLY A 10 -5.46 5.80 -5.80
C GLY A 10 -4.53 4.60 -5.68
N PHE A 11 -4.67 3.78 -4.64
CA PHE A 11 -4.01 2.48 -4.61
C PHE A 11 -4.69 1.53 -5.61
N GLU A 12 -3.87 0.72 -6.27
CA GLU A 12 -4.28 -0.32 -7.21
C GLU A 12 -4.22 -1.68 -6.52
N VAL A 13 -5.16 -2.57 -6.83
CA VAL A 13 -5.15 -3.93 -6.31
C VAL A 13 -4.17 -4.80 -7.08
N VAL A 14 -3.41 -5.62 -6.34
CA VAL A 14 -2.54 -6.66 -6.88
C VAL A 14 -3.04 -8.00 -6.36
N HIS A 15 -3.48 -8.85 -7.28
CA HIS A 15 -3.91 -10.21 -6.97
C HIS A 15 -2.74 -11.18 -7.12
N ILE A 16 -2.48 -11.96 -6.08
CA ILE A 16 -1.48 -13.02 -6.09
C ILE A 16 -2.21 -14.36 -6.20
N HIS A 17 -1.85 -15.08 -7.25
CA HIS A 17 -2.40 -16.38 -7.58
C HIS A 17 -1.23 -17.34 -7.77
N ASP A 18 -0.60 -17.78 -6.68
CA ASP A 18 0.45 -18.79 -6.75
C ASP A 18 -0.13 -20.19 -6.51
N PHE A 19 -0.78 -20.71 -7.56
CA PHE A 19 -1.37 -22.04 -7.55
C PHE A 19 -0.33 -23.16 -7.47
N ASP A 20 0.93 -22.88 -7.82
CA ASP A 20 1.99 -23.88 -7.89
C ASP A 20 2.59 -24.19 -6.50
N LEU A 21 2.49 -23.26 -5.55
CA LEU A 21 2.93 -23.46 -4.16
C LEU A 21 1.82 -23.93 -3.21
N GLY A 22 0.57 -23.99 -3.68
CA GLY A 22 -0.58 -24.39 -2.87
C GLY A 22 -0.97 -23.37 -1.80
N GLU A 23 -0.52 -22.12 -1.94
CA GLU A 23 -0.92 -21.03 -1.05
C GLU A 23 -2.34 -20.54 -1.40
N GLU A 24 -3.09 -20.10 -0.38
CA GLU A 24 -4.39 -19.49 -0.63
C GLU A 24 -4.21 -18.17 -1.41
N PRO A 25 -5.02 -17.91 -2.45
CA PRO A 25 -4.96 -16.63 -3.14
C PRO A 25 -5.21 -15.48 -2.19
N PHE A 26 -4.34 -14.47 -2.25
CA PHE A 26 -4.48 -13.23 -1.49
C PHE A 26 -4.30 -12.02 -2.41
N TYR A 27 -4.67 -10.86 -1.93
CA TYR A 27 -4.43 -9.59 -2.62
C TYR A 27 -3.97 -8.51 -1.66
N TYR A 28 -3.30 -7.51 -2.21
CA TYR A 28 -2.91 -6.32 -1.49
C TYR A 28 -3.06 -5.10 -2.39
N TYR A 29 -2.87 -3.92 -1.81
CA TYR A 29 -2.96 -2.64 -2.49
C TYR A 29 -1.57 -2.00 -2.63
N VAL A 30 -1.29 -1.45 -3.79
CA VAL A 30 -0.04 -0.74 -4.08
C VAL A 30 -0.32 0.68 -4.56
N TRP A 31 0.45 1.65 -4.07
CA TRP A 31 0.47 3.01 -4.60
C TRP A 31 1.88 3.35 -5.05
N ARG A 32 2.03 3.83 -6.29
CA ARG A 32 3.32 4.12 -6.91
C ARG A 32 3.56 5.63 -6.95
N ILE A 33 4.77 6.08 -6.61
CA ILE A 33 5.15 7.50 -6.68
C ILE A 33 5.21 8.00 -8.14
N GLY A 34 5.45 7.09 -9.09
CA GLY A 34 5.39 7.28 -10.55
C GLY A 34 5.50 5.93 -11.26
N GLU A 35 5.18 5.86 -12.56
CA GLU A 35 5.14 4.59 -13.32
C GLU A 35 6.49 3.85 -13.32
N ASP A 36 7.62 4.57 -13.34
CA ASP A 36 8.98 4.00 -13.44
C ASP A 36 9.86 4.24 -12.19
N LEU A 37 9.28 4.66 -11.07
CA LEU A 37 10.03 4.96 -9.84
C LEU A 37 10.02 3.78 -8.87
N HIS A 38 11.16 3.54 -8.22
CA HIS A 38 11.31 2.50 -7.19
C HIS A 38 10.57 2.80 -5.88
N GLY A 39 9.93 3.96 -5.75
CA GLY A 39 9.18 4.33 -4.56
C GLY A 39 7.73 3.90 -4.65
N TYR A 40 7.31 3.02 -3.75
CA TYR A 40 5.93 2.56 -3.62
C TYR A 40 5.51 2.40 -2.17
N LEU A 41 4.20 2.42 -1.95
CA LEU A 41 3.54 2.08 -0.70
C LEU A 41 2.77 0.78 -0.92
N ILE A 42 2.83 -0.13 0.05
CA ILE A 42 2.18 -1.44 -0.03
C ILE A 42 1.30 -1.67 1.20
N SER A 43 0.08 -2.18 1.03
CA SER A 43 -0.75 -2.56 2.17
C SER A 43 -0.33 -3.93 2.73
N CYS A 44 -0.84 -4.28 3.92
CA CYS A 44 -0.97 -5.69 4.29
C CYS A 44 -1.85 -6.43 3.26
N THR A 45 -1.74 -7.76 3.23
CA THR A 45 -2.62 -8.62 2.43
C THR A 45 -4.02 -8.66 3.04
N ASP A 46 -5.02 -9.08 2.26
CA ASP A 46 -6.43 -9.11 2.67
C ASP A 46 -6.70 -10.09 3.81
N ASP A 47 -5.98 -11.20 3.85
CA ASP A 47 -6.00 -12.22 4.90
C ASP A 47 -5.32 -11.77 6.21
N GLU A 48 -4.46 -10.75 6.15
CA GLU A 48 -3.85 -10.08 7.32
C GLU A 48 -4.73 -8.92 7.87
N VAL A 49 -5.85 -8.59 7.23
CA VAL A 49 -6.69 -7.46 7.65
C VAL A 49 -7.44 -7.79 8.94
N GLU A 50 -7.00 -7.21 10.04
CA GLU A 50 -7.67 -7.35 11.34
C GLU A 50 -8.79 -6.33 11.52
N ASN A 51 -10.02 -6.79 11.78
CA ASN A 51 -11.18 -5.94 12.07
C ASN A 51 -11.47 -4.88 10.99
N GLY A 52 -11.24 -5.22 9.72
CA GLY A 52 -11.41 -4.29 8.58
C GLY A 52 -10.41 -3.15 8.56
N LYS A 53 -9.32 -3.23 9.33
CA LYS A 53 -8.29 -2.19 9.42
C LYS A 53 -7.07 -2.57 8.58
N TRP A 54 -6.99 -1.95 7.41
CA TRP A 54 -5.82 -1.98 6.57
C TRP A 54 -4.68 -1.15 7.17
N VAL A 55 -3.47 -1.65 6.96
CA VAL A 55 -2.18 -1.03 7.29
C VAL A 55 -1.41 -0.84 5.99
N VAL A 56 -0.67 0.26 5.86
CA VAL A 56 0.19 0.54 4.71
C VAL A 56 1.63 0.71 5.18
N TYR A 57 2.56 0.24 4.36
CA TYR A 57 3.98 0.28 4.61
C TYR A 57 4.69 1.03 3.48
N GLU A 58 5.67 1.85 3.86
CA GLU A 58 6.77 2.23 2.98
C GLU A 58 8.00 1.44 3.42
N THR A 59 8.61 0.73 2.47
CA THR A 59 9.73 -0.18 2.76
C THR A 59 10.98 0.32 2.08
N ASN A 60 12.05 0.48 2.86
CA ASN A 60 13.41 0.72 2.37
C ASN A 60 14.33 -0.42 2.88
N SER A 61 15.59 -0.49 2.44
CA SER A 61 16.54 -1.49 2.93
C SER A 61 16.83 -1.36 4.42
N ASP A 62 16.74 -0.14 4.96
CA ASP A 62 17.22 0.19 6.30
C ASP A 62 16.09 0.44 7.31
N TYR A 63 14.87 0.71 6.83
CA TYR A 63 13.73 1.03 7.67
C TYR A 63 12.39 0.67 7.02
N VAL A 64 11.37 0.56 7.87
CA VAL A 64 9.98 0.38 7.46
C VAL A 64 9.14 1.46 8.14
N VAL A 65 8.41 2.25 7.36
CA VAL A 65 7.41 3.19 7.87
C VAL A 65 6.05 2.50 7.83
N LYS A 66 5.34 2.47 8.96
CA LYS A 66 4.02 1.85 9.10
C LYS A 66 2.95 2.93 9.31
N PHE A 67 1.99 2.99 8.39
CA PHE A 67 0.81 3.84 8.48
C PHE A 67 -0.40 3.02 8.94
N THR A 68 -0.99 3.42 10.06
CA THR A 68 -2.23 2.81 10.60
C THR A 68 -3.43 3.75 10.55
N LYS A 69 -3.19 5.06 10.35
CA LYS A 69 -4.19 6.12 10.28
C LYS A 69 -4.24 6.72 8.88
N ILE A 70 -5.46 6.97 8.40
CA ILE A 70 -5.66 7.47 7.05
C ILE A 70 -5.13 8.89 6.85
N ASP A 71 -5.25 9.74 7.87
CA ASP A 71 -4.81 11.14 7.75
C ASP A 71 -3.29 11.25 7.60
N ASP A 72 -2.52 10.42 8.31
CA ASP A 72 -1.06 10.37 8.19
C ASP A 72 -0.64 9.92 6.78
N LEU A 73 -1.27 8.84 6.27
CA LEU A 73 -1.02 8.33 4.93
C LEU A 73 -1.39 9.36 3.85
N ARG A 74 -2.56 9.97 3.95
CA ARG A 74 -3.04 11.01 3.02
C ARG A 74 -2.10 12.21 3.01
N ASN A 75 -1.66 12.67 4.19
CA ASN A 75 -0.74 13.78 4.32
C ASN A 75 0.63 13.44 3.71
N TYR A 76 1.15 12.24 3.97
CA TYR A 76 2.41 11.76 3.39
C TYR A 76 2.35 11.75 1.86
N ILE A 77 1.33 11.10 1.27
CA ILE A 77 1.13 11.06 -0.19
C ILE A 77 1.01 12.47 -0.75
N GLY A 78 0.28 13.36 -0.06
CA GLY A 78 0.16 14.76 -0.46
C GLY A 78 1.50 15.51 -0.44
N ILE A 79 2.35 15.27 0.55
CA ILE A 79 3.70 15.86 0.61
C ILE A 79 4.54 15.35 -0.56
N ILE A 80 4.57 14.04 -0.81
CA ILE A 80 5.32 13.46 -1.93
C ILE A 80 4.84 14.06 -3.25
N LYS A 81 3.54 14.04 -3.53
CA LYS A 81 2.97 14.59 -4.79
C LYS A 81 3.29 16.07 -5.01
N ARG A 82 3.37 16.88 -3.94
CA ARG A 82 3.69 18.32 -4.05
C ARG A 82 5.16 18.62 -4.25
N ASN A 83 6.05 17.72 -3.85
CA ASN A 83 7.50 17.94 -3.84
C ASN A 83 8.26 17.01 -4.79
N LEU A 84 7.57 16.09 -5.47
CA LEU A 84 8.16 15.24 -6.49
C LEU A 84 8.64 16.10 -7.66
N VAL A 85 9.93 15.97 -7.97
CA VAL A 85 10.56 16.58 -9.14
C VAL A 85 10.89 15.46 -10.11
N LEU A 86 10.32 15.52 -11.31
CA LEU A 86 10.54 14.57 -12.41
C LEU A 86 11.53 15.15 -13.44
#